data_AF-A0ABC8E777-F1
#
_entry.id   AF-A0ABC8E777-F1
#
_cell.length_a   1.000
_cell.length_b   1.000
_cell.length_c   1.000
_cell.angle_alpha   90.00
_cell.angle_beta   90.00
_cell.angle_gamma   90.00
#
_symmetry.space_group_name_H-M   'P 1'
#
loop_
_entity.id
_entity.type
_entity.pdbx_description
1 polymer ?
#
loop_
_entity_poly.entity_id
_entity_poly.type
_entity_poly.pdbx_seq_one_letter_code
_entity_poly.pdbx_strand_id
1 'polypeptide(L)' 'MKNTLIYTHCKRCGCSLTMLKHSVFGANSLKAELGQICAECLTPEENQRISKEIMELAVRRVCEPTLTLHRRGH' A
#
# COMPACT_ATOMS: atom_id res chain seq x y z
N MET A 1 -8.73 -12.27 1.19
CA MET A 1 -7.86 -11.89 2.33
C MET A 1 -8.73 -11.33 3.44
N LYS A 2 -8.65 -11.86 4.67
CA LYS A 2 -9.30 -11.24 5.84
C LYS A 2 -8.42 -10.08 6.31
N ASN A 3 -8.88 -8.85 6.14
CA ASN A 3 -8.17 -7.67 6.63
C ASN A 3 -8.36 -7.55 8.14
N THR A 4 -7.38 -8.06 8.90
CA THR A 4 -7.36 -7.92 10.36
C THR A 4 -6.96 -6.50 10.73
N LEU A 5 -7.72 -5.85 11.61
CA LEU A 5 -7.30 -4.59 12.22
C LEU A 5 -6.30 -4.85 13.34
N ILE A 6 -5.30 -3.99 13.45
CA ILE A 6 -4.32 -3.99 14.52
C ILE A 6 -4.26 -2.60 15.15
N TYR A 7 -4.08 -2.59 16.46
CA TYR A 7 -3.85 -1.40 17.25
C TYR A 7 -2.36 -1.27 17.51
N THR A 8 -1.84 -0.08 17.29
CA THR A 8 -0.40 0.21 17.38
C THR A 8 -0.20 1.69 17.73
N HIS A 9 1.05 2.11 17.90
CA HIS A 9 1.40 3.50 18.12
C HIS A 9 2.17 4.07 16.93
N CYS A 10 2.14 5.39 16.77
CA CYS A 10 2.99 6.11 15.82
C CYS A 10 4.46 6.01 16.23
N LYS A 11 5.35 5.65 15.29
CA LYS A 11 6.80 5.57 15.50
C LYS A 11 7.45 6.91 15.86
N ARG A 12 6.81 8.03 15.52
CA ARG A 12 7.34 9.40 15.72
C ARG A 12 6.79 10.07 16.97
N CYS A 13 5.47 10.18 17.09
CA CYS A 13 4.83 10.89 18.21
C CYS A 13 4.18 9.97 19.26
N GLY A 14 4.14 8.65 19.04
CA GLY A 14 3.56 7.69 19.99
C GLY A 14 2.03 7.68 20.06
N CYS A 15 1.31 8.49 19.27
CA CYS A 15 -0.15 8.48 19.29
C CYS A 15 -0.74 7.13 18.88
N SER A 16 -1.94 6.81 19.39
CA SER A 16 -2.63 5.56 19.07
C SER A 16 -3.08 5.54 17.60
N LEU A 17 -2.79 4.44 16.92
CA LEU A 17 -3.13 4.19 15.52
C LEU A 17 -3.92 2.89 15.39
N THR A 18 -4.94 2.95 14.54
CA THR A 18 -5.64 1.75 14.05
C THR A 18 -5.26 1.55 12.60
N MET A 19 -4.77 0.37 12.24
CA MET A 19 -4.41 0.07 10.86
C MET A 19 -4.73 -1.37 10.49
N LEU A 20 -4.74 -1.66 9.20
CA LEU A 20 -4.83 -3.04 8.73
C LEU A 20 -3.52 -3.77 9.02
N LYS A 21 -3.55 -5.09 9.21
CA LYS A 21 -2.34 -5.93 9.34
C LYS A 21 -1.57 -6.02 8.03
N HIS A 22 -2.27 -6.14 6.91
CA HIS A 22 -1.67 -6.26 5.56
C HIS A 22 -1.95 -5.01 4.72
N SER A 23 -1.15 -4.78 3.66
CA SER A 23 -1.41 -3.71 2.69
C SER A 23 -2.55 -4.11 1.76
N VAL A 24 -3.48 -3.20 1.47
CA VAL A 24 -4.65 -3.46 0.59
C VAL A 24 -4.21 -3.67 -0.87
N PHE A 25 -3.22 -2.88 -1.30
CA PHE A 25 -2.73 -2.87 -2.68
C PHE A 25 -1.45 -3.71 -2.88
N GLY A 26 -1.00 -4.43 -1.85
CA GLY A 26 0.24 -5.22 -1.92
C GLY A 26 1.53 -4.42 -1.72
N ALA A 27 1.44 -3.15 -1.30
CA ALA A 27 2.57 -2.28 -0.97
C ALA A 27 3.25 -2.68 0.36
N ASN A 28 3.81 -3.89 0.43
CA ASN A 28 4.38 -4.45 1.66
C ASN A 28 5.68 -3.76 2.07
N SER A 29 6.53 -3.39 1.09
CA SER A 29 7.78 -2.64 1.30
C SER A 29 7.50 -1.26 1.89
N LEU A 30 6.64 -0.49 1.23
CA LEU A 30 6.20 0.83 1.68
C LEU A 30 5.60 0.78 3.10
N LYS A 31 4.81 -0.25 3.38
CA LYS A 31 4.24 -0.46 4.71
C LYS A 31 5.28 -0.82 5.77
N ALA A 32 6.35 -1.54 5.43
CA ALA A 32 7.42 -1.82 6.37
C ALA A 32 8.17 -0.53 6.74
N GLU A 33 8.44 0.32 5.75
CA GLU A 33 9.14 1.60 5.92
C GLU A 33 8.26 2.64 6.65
N LEU A 34 7.17 3.05 6.00
CA LEU A 34 6.33 4.18 6.40
C LEU A 34 5.07 3.76 7.17
N GLY A 35 4.89 2.45 7.40
CA GLY A 35 3.85 1.98 8.30
C GLY A 35 4.09 2.47 9.72
N GLN A 36 2.98 2.67 10.43
CA GLN A 36 2.95 3.18 11.82
C GLN A 36 3.46 4.61 11.94
N ILE A 37 3.26 5.43 10.90
CA ILE A 37 3.43 6.89 10.97
C ILE A 37 2.04 7.52 10.84
N CYS A 38 1.67 8.40 11.77
CA CYS A 38 0.40 9.11 11.71
C CYS A 38 0.43 10.23 10.66
N ALA A 39 -0.75 10.70 10.25
CA ALA A 39 -0.88 11.76 9.25
C ALA A 39 -0.16 13.06 9.65
N GLU A 40 -0.17 13.43 10.94
CA GLU A 40 0.51 14.63 11.44
C GLU A 40 2.04 14.52 11.39
N CYS A 41 2.58 13.32 11.54
CA CYS A 41 4.01 13.09 11.50
C CYS A 41 4.54 12.81 10.09
N LEU A 42 3.66 12.67 9.10
CA LEU A 42 4.03 12.33 7.73
C LEU A 42 4.57 13.58 7.02
N THR A 43 5.76 13.48 6.40
CA THR A 43 6.26 14.62 5.61
C THR A 43 5.56 14.68 4.26
N PRO A 44 5.55 15.86 3.59
CA PRO A 44 5.00 15.99 2.24
C PRO A 44 5.62 15.00 1.24
N GLU A 45 6.94 14.76 1.34
CA GLU A 45 7.69 13.87 0.45
C GLU A 45 7.30 12.40 0.67
N GLU A 46 7.15 12.00 1.93
CA GLU A 46 6.67 10.66 2.30
C GLU A 46 5.24 10.43 1.81
N ASN A 47 4.37 11.43 1.97
CA ASN A 47 3.00 11.35 1.50
C ASN A 47 2.92 11.25 -0.02
N GLN A 48 3.80 11.95 -0.74
CA GLN A 48 3.92 11.84 -2.19
C GLN A 48 4.41 10.46 -2.62
N ARG A 49 5.41 9.89 -1.93
CA ARG A 49 5.88 8.51 -2.17
C ARG A 49 4.76 7.49 -1.99
N ILE A 50 4.00 7.60 -0.89
CA ILE A 50 2.85 6.73 -0.63
C ILE A 50 1.82 6.83 -1.76
N SER A 51 1.45 8.06 -2.12
CA SER A 51 0.43 8.30 -3.15
C SER A 51 0.85 7.71 -4.50
N LYS A 52 2.12 7.92 -4.89
CA LYS A 52 2.67 7.41 -6.14
C LYS A 52 2.65 5.89 -6.20
N GLU A 53 3.22 5.20 -5.21
CA GLU A 53 3.28 3.73 -5.22
C GLU A 53 1.89 3.09 -5.15
N ILE A 54 0.98 3.62 -4.33
CA ILE A 54 -0.39 3.12 -4.25
C ILE A 54 -1.11 3.31 -5.59
N MET A 55 -0.92 4.46 -6.26
CA MET A 55 -1.50 4.70 -7.57
C MET A 55 -0.94 3.74 -8.64
N GLU A 56 0.37 3.51 -8.67
CA GLU A 56 0.99 2.55 -9.59
C GLU A 56 0.45 1.13 -9.39
N LEU A 57 0.31 0.69 -8.14
CA LEU A 57 -0.26 -0.63 -7.79
C LEU A 57 -1.75 -0.71 -8.13
N ALA A 58 -2.51 0.36 -7.90
CA ALA A 58 -3.92 0.43 -8.26
C ALA A 58 -4.11 0.36 -9.78
N VAL A 59 -3.33 1.12 -10.56
CA VAL A 59 -3.36 1.09 -12.02
C VAL A 59 -3.04 -0.31 -12.53
N ARG A 60 -2.01 -0.98 -12.02
CA ARG A 60 -1.68 -2.37 -12.43
C ARG A 60 -2.82 -3.36 -12.17
N ARG A 61 -3.62 -3.14 -11.12
CA ARG A 61 -4.73 -4.01 -10.75
C ARG A 61 -5.99 -3.77 -11.57
N VAL A 62 -6.22 -2.54 -12.00
CA VAL A 62 -7.39 -2.15 -12.81
C VAL A 62 -7.12 -2.33 -14.30
N CYS A 63 -5.90 -2.03 -14.72
CA CYS A 63 -5.40 -2.20 -16.08
C CYS A 63 -4.61 -3.50 -16.15
N GLU A 64 -5.27 -4.65 -16.06
CA GLU A 64 -4.63 -5.89 -16.50
C GLU A 64 -4.36 -5.76 -18.01
N PRO A 65 -3.11 -5.90 -18.49
CA PRO A 65 -2.89 -6.04 -19.92
C PRO A 65 -3.58 -7.34 -20.34
N THR A 66 -4.61 -7.22 -21.17
CA THR A 66 -5.23 -8.34 -21.89
C THR A 66 -4.20 -8.90 -22.87
N LEU A 67 -3.18 -9.60 -22.39
CA LEU A 67 -2.37 -10.47 -23.22
C LEU A 67 -3.18 -11.75 -23.45
N THR A 68 -4.20 -11.66 -24.30
CA THR A 68 -4.69 -12.81 -25.05
C THR A 68 -3.60 -13.24 -26.03
N LEU A 69 -2.57 -13.91 -25.51
CA LEU A 69 -1.71 -14.78 -26.30
C LEU A 69 -2.52 -16.02 -26.67
N HIS A 70 -3.43 -15.89 -27.64
CA HIS A 70 -3.87 -17.05 -28.41
C HIS A 70 -2.80 -17.36 -29.44
N ARG A 71 -1.77 -18.08 -28.98
CA ARG A 71 -0.91 -18.88 -29.83
C ARG A 71 -1.76 -20.05 -30.33
N ARG A 72 -2.46 -19.89 -31.47
CA ARG A 72 -3.02 -21.04 -32.18
C ARG A 72 -1.84 -21.79 -32.79
N GLY A 73 -1.51 -22.92 -32.18
CA GLY A 73 -0.72 -23.97 -32.82
C GLY A 73 -1.60 -24.81 -33.74
N HIS A 74 -0.90 -25.49 -34.65
CA HIS A 74 -1.34 -26.42 -35.69
C HIS A 74 -1.89 -25.81 -36.98
#